data_AF-A0AA97MPV5-F1
#
_entry.id   AF-A0AA97MPV5-F1
#
_cell.length_a   1.000
_cell.length_b   1.000
_cell.length_c   1.000
_cell.angle_alpha   90.00
_cell.angle_beta   90.00
_cell.angle_gamma   90.00
#
_symmetry.space_group_name_H-M   'P 1'
#
loop_
_entity.id
_entity.type
_entity.pdbx_description
1 polymer ?
#
loop_
_entity_poly.entity_id
_entity_poly.type
_entity_poly.pdbx_seq_one_letter_code
_entity_poly.pdbx_strand_id
1 'polypeptide(L)'
;MHFQWNWLCWGVLIISSVTARIENEENLDADVEVQDFDKQSQEADVDQDKSSIEVVYQTPKPTGEVYFTETFDGGLSGLCVCVCVLGRWEVEELKENAVPGDRGLVLKSVAKYHAISAMLTKAFVFDNKPLIVQYEVNFQKGIDCGGAYIKLLSSSDDLNLYFFDKTPYTIMFGPDKCGEDYKLHF
;
A
#
# COMPACT_ATOMS: atom_id res chain seq x y z
N MET A 1 15.26 -82.19 14.75
CA MET A 1 14.26 -82.70 13.78
C MET A 1 13.92 -81.57 12.84
N HIS A 2 14.20 -81.79 11.54
CA HIS A 2 13.71 -81.13 10.30
C HIS A 2 13.71 -79.59 10.18
N PHE A 3 13.93 -78.95 9.03
CA PHE A 3 14.66 -79.18 7.78
C PHE A 3 14.51 -77.85 7.00
N GLN A 4 15.62 -77.37 6.41
CA GLN A 4 15.90 -76.39 5.33
C GLN A 4 14.69 -75.74 4.55
N TRP A 5 14.75 -74.52 3.97
CA TRP A 5 15.68 -74.06 2.91
C TRP A 5 15.38 -72.58 2.48
N ASN A 6 16.42 -71.81 2.12
CA ASN A 6 16.39 -70.43 1.54
C ASN A 6 16.15 -70.43 0.01
N TRP A 7 15.43 -69.46 -0.57
CA TRP A 7 15.98 -68.68 -1.71
C TRP A 7 15.17 -67.44 -2.12
N LEU A 8 15.92 -66.37 -2.42
CA LEU A 8 15.58 -65.17 -3.18
C LEU A 8 14.80 -65.44 -4.48
N CYS A 9 13.93 -64.50 -4.85
CA CYS A 9 13.71 -64.12 -6.25
C CYS A 9 13.63 -62.58 -6.38
N TRP A 10 14.17 -62.12 -7.50
CA TRP A 10 14.55 -60.76 -7.83
C TRP A 10 13.38 -59.85 -8.23
N GLY A 11 13.65 -58.54 -8.14
CA GLY A 11 13.22 -57.56 -9.16
C GLY A 11 11.97 -56.76 -8.83
N VAL A 12 12.11 -55.45 -8.67
CA VAL A 12 11.99 -54.46 -9.76
C VAL A 12 11.98 -53.07 -9.12
N LEU A 13 12.95 -52.24 -9.53
CA LEU A 13 12.97 -50.79 -9.34
C LEU A 13 11.97 -50.15 -10.31
N ILE A 14 11.01 -49.36 -9.81
CA ILE A 14 10.24 -48.44 -10.65
C ILE A 14 10.58 -47.02 -10.23
N ILE A 15 11.29 -46.34 -11.13
CA ILE A 15 11.55 -44.90 -11.15
C ILE A 15 10.33 -44.27 -11.82
N SER A 16 9.61 -43.38 -11.15
CA SER A 16 8.61 -42.53 -11.81
C SER A 16 9.22 -41.17 -12.16
N SER A 17 9.61 -40.99 -13.42
CA SER A 17 9.90 -39.68 -14.00
C SER A 17 8.62 -39.05 -14.53
N VAL A 18 8.23 -37.91 -13.98
CA VAL A 18 7.15 -37.07 -14.51
C VAL A 18 7.68 -36.33 -15.75
N THR A 19 7.02 -36.49 -16.89
CA THR A 19 7.21 -35.65 -18.07
C THR A 19 5.86 -35.03 -18.40
N ALA A 20 5.74 -33.71 -18.29
CA ALA A 20 4.59 -32.97 -18.83
C ALA A 20 5.03 -32.33 -20.15
N ARG A 21 4.41 -32.77 -21.26
CA ARG A 21 4.45 -32.11 -22.56
C ARG A 21 3.34 -31.08 -22.60
N ILE A 22 3.64 -29.87 -23.06
CA ILE A 22 2.66 -28.89 -23.52
C ILE A 22 2.72 -28.94 -25.05
N GLU A 23 1.63 -29.40 -25.66
CA GLU A 23 1.32 -29.14 -27.07
C GLU A 23 0.48 -27.85 -27.08
N ASN A 24 0.85 -26.88 -27.93
CA ASN A 24 -0.14 -25.97 -28.48
C ASN A 24 0.29 -25.55 -29.88
N GLU A 25 -0.67 -25.69 -30.79
CA GLU A 25 -0.57 -25.57 -32.24
C GLU A 25 -0.19 -24.17 -32.74
N GLU A 26 0.33 -24.21 -33.96
CA GLU A 26 0.75 -23.16 -34.87
C GLU A 26 -0.34 -22.11 -35.17
N ASN A 27 0.09 -20.87 -35.44
CA ASN A 27 -0.46 -20.06 -36.53
C ASN A 27 0.54 -18.97 -37.01
N LEU A 28 1.06 -19.22 -38.21
CA LEU A 28 1.45 -18.34 -39.34
C LEU A 28 2.28 -17.05 -39.14
N ASP A 29 3.50 -17.13 -39.69
CA ASP A 29 4.11 -16.31 -40.77
C ASP A 29 4.39 -14.81 -40.58
N ALA A 30 5.70 -14.49 -40.50
CA ALA A 30 6.33 -13.41 -41.28
C ALA A 30 7.86 -13.63 -41.36
N ASP A 31 8.34 -14.01 -42.54
CA ASP A 31 9.75 -14.09 -42.94
C ASP A 31 10.42 -12.72 -42.91
N VAL A 32 11.63 -12.59 -42.32
CA VAL A 32 12.72 -11.74 -42.85
C VAL A 32 14.07 -12.34 -42.44
N GLU A 33 14.92 -12.54 -43.44
CA GLU A 33 16.30 -13.04 -43.39
C GLU A 33 17.23 -12.18 -42.51
N VAL A 34 18.05 -12.84 -41.68
CA VAL A 34 19.14 -12.19 -40.93
C VAL A 34 20.39 -12.19 -41.82
N GLN A 35 20.79 -11.02 -42.32
CA GLN A 35 22.14 -10.80 -42.82
C GLN A 35 23.06 -10.39 -41.65
N ASP A 36 24.11 -11.18 -41.46
CA ASP A 36 25.25 -10.92 -40.61
C ASP A 36 26.02 -9.70 -41.17
N PHE A 37 26.14 -8.62 -40.41
CA PHE A 37 26.95 -7.47 -40.79
C PHE A 37 27.61 -6.80 -39.57
N ASP A 38 28.89 -7.14 -39.42
CA ASP A 38 30.00 -6.31 -38.99
C ASP A 38 29.94 -5.58 -37.63
N LYS A 39 30.70 -6.18 -36.70
CA LYS A 39 31.58 -5.49 -35.75
C LYS A 39 32.13 -4.18 -36.33
N GLN A 40 31.80 -3.05 -35.69
CA GLN A 40 32.73 -1.98 -35.26
C GLN A 40 32.00 -0.66 -35.03
N SER A 41 31.85 -0.25 -33.77
CA SER A 41 31.91 1.16 -33.33
C SER A 41 31.87 1.18 -31.80
N GLN A 42 33.01 1.50 -31.19
CA GLN A 42 33.25 2.78 -30.52
C GLN A 42 32.75 2.76 -29.07
N GLU A 43 33.74 2.67 -28.18
CA GLU A 43 33.66 3.10 -26.79
C GLU A 43 33.08 4.52 -26.77
N ALA A 44 31.83 4.63 -26.32
CA ALA A 44 31.29 5.84 -25.75
C ALA A 44 31.16 5.55 -24.26
N ASP A 45 32.05 6.18 -23.50
CA ASP A 45 32.04 6.28 -22.05
C ASP A 45 30.64 6.74 -21.60
N VAL A 46 29.85 5.81 -21.06
CA VAL A 46 28.58 6.14 -20.40
C VAL A 46 28.98 6.69 -19.04
N ASP A 47 29.25 7.99 -19.02
CA ASP A 47 29.46 8.75 -17.81
C ASP A 47 28.28 8.48 -16.88
N GLN A 48 28.58 7.73 -15.84
CA GLN A 48 27.64 7.26 -14.84
C GLN A 48 27.40 8.39 -13.83
N ASP A 49 27.05 9.58 -14.30
CA ASP A 49 26.59 10.66 -13.44
C ASP A 49 25.08 10.52 -13.24
N LYS A 50 24.70 9.47 -12.51
CA LYS A 50 23.42 9.47 -11.80
C LYS A 50 23.56 10.44 -10.64
N SER A 51 23.58 11.74 -10.96
CA SER A 51 23.35 12.82 -10.02
C SER A 51 21.95 12.62 -9.47
N SER A 52 21.84 11.81 -8.43
CA SER A 52 20.68 11.76 -7.56
C SER A 52 20.50 13.18 -7.03
N ILE A 53 19.55 13.91 -7.59
CA ILE A 53 19.05 15.13 -6.97
C ILE A 53 18.58 14.69 -5.59
N GLU A 54 19.35 15.02 -4.55
CA GLU A 54 18.97 14.77 -3.18
C GLU A 54 17.79 15.69 -2.89
N VAL A 55 16.57 15.15 -3.03
CA VAL A 55 15.35 15.88 -2.71
C VAL A 55 15.30 16.02 -1.19
N VAL A 56 15.68 17.20 -0.71
CA VAL A 56 15.62 17.54 0.71
C VAL A 56 14.16 17.88 1.06
N TYR A 57 13.56 17.07 1.93
CA TYR A 57 12.22 17.34 2.44
C TYR A 57 12.15 18.66 3.21
N GLN A 58 11.07 19.40 3.00
CA GLN A 58 10.70 20.53 3.83
C GLN A 58 9.22 20.42 4.17
N THR A 59 8.90 20.52 5.46
CA THR A 59 7.52 20.56 5.94
C THR A 59 6.71 21.62 5.18
N PRO A 60 5.67 21.22 4.44
CA PRO A 60 4.83 22.17 3.72
C PRO A 60 4.20 23.18 4.68
N LYS A 61 4.25 24.46 4.33
CA LYS A 61 3.59 25.53 5.09
C LYS A 61 2.25 25.84 4.43
N PRO A 62 1.12 25.60 5.12
CA PRO A 62 -0.19 25.90 4.58
C PRO A 62 -0.33 27.39 4.26
N THR A 63 -0.94 27.71 3.13
CA THR A 63 -1.18 29.09 2.70
C THR A 63 -2.67 29.38 2.64
N GLY A 64 -3.08 30.57 3.08
CA GLY A 64 -4.48 31.00 3.03
C GLY A 64 -5.30 30.47 4.21
N GLU A 65 -6.61 30.31 3.98
CA GLU A 65 -7.55 29.83 4.99
C GLU A 65 -7.56 28.31 5.03
N VAL A 66 -7.01 27.74 6.10
CA VAL A 66 -6.84 26.29 6.27
C VAL A 66 -7.53 25.86 7.55
N TYR A 67 -8.41 24.86 7.45
CA TYR A 67 -9.17 24.35 8.58
C TYR A 67 -8.41 23.25 9.33
N PHE A 68 -7.61 22.46 8.62
CA PHE A 68 -6.79 21.40 9.18
C PHE A 68 -5.63 21.08 8.23
N THR A 69 -4.50 20.74 8.81
CA THR A 69 -3.30 20.30 8.10
C THR A 69 -2.50 19.42 9.04
N GLU A 70 -2.05 18.28 8.54
CA GLU A 70 -1.24 17.34 9.28
C GLU A 70 -0.18 16.78 8.34
N THR A 71 1.08 16.91 8.73
CA THR A 71 2.25 16.42 7.98
C THR A 71 2.92 15.25 8.68
N PHE A 72 2.49 14.93 9.91
CA PHE A 72 3.06 13.92 10.81
C PHE A 72 4.52 14.16 11.21
N ASP A 73 5.10 15.32 10.90
CA ASP A 73 6.44 15.70 11.35
C ASP A 73 6.55 15.81 12.88
N GLY A 74 5.46 16.21 13.53
CA GLY A 74 5.33 16.24 14.98
C GLY A 74 5.05 14.88 15.64
N GLY A 75 5.07 13.78 14.86
CA GLY A 75 4.63 12.47 15.33
C GLY A 75 3.12 12.42 15.53
N LEU A 76 2.66 11.85 16.65
CA LEU A 76 1.24 11.75 16.99
C LEU A 76 0.72 12.96 17.80
N SER A 77 1.51 14.02 17.93
CA SER A 77 1.12 15.20 18.71
C SER A 77 -0.11 15.88 18.09
N GLY A 78 -1.13 16.16 18.89
CA GLY A 78 -2.37 16.79 18.41
C GLY A 78 -3.42 15.80 17.89
N LEU A 79 -3.06 14.52 17.74
CA LEU A 79 -3.98 13.46 17.38
C LEU A 79 -4.52 12.77 18.64
N CYS A 80 -5.83 12.60 18.71
CA CYS A 80 -6.48 11.79 19.72
C CYS A 80 -6.61 10.35 19.20
N VAL A 81 -5.80 9.46 19.76
CA VAL A 81 -5.94 8.02 19.53
C VAL A 81 -7.04 7.52 20.46
N CYS A 82 -8.18 7.07 19.93
CA CYS A 82 -9.24 6.54 20.80
C CYS A 82 -8.75 5.24 21.45
N VAL A 83 -8.44 5.29 22.74
CA VAL A 83 -7.77 4.20 23.47
C VAL A 83 -8.65 2.94 23.62
N CYS A 84 -9.96 3.05 23.36
CA CYS A 84 -10.91 2.07 23.86
C CYS A 84 -10.79 0.67 23.24
N VAL A 85 -10.52 0.50 21.93
CA VAL A 85 -10.32 -0.85 21.32
C VAL A 85 -9.61 -0.78 19.96
N LEU A 86 -8.54 0.02 19.81
CA LEU A 86 -7.99 0.31 18.48
C LEU A 86 -6.60 -0.27 18.24
N GLY A 87 -6.35 -0.63 16.98
CA GLY A 87 -5.05 -1.05 16.48
C GLY A 87 -3.99 0.04 16.63
N ARG A 88 -2.72 -0.35 16.48
CA ARG A 88 -1.58 0.51 16.77
C ARG A 88 -1.27 1.42 15.58
N TRP A 89 -1.05 2.69 15.89
CA TRP A 89 -0.55 3.69 14.97
C TRP A 89 0.93 3.98 15.25
N GLU A 90 1.72 4.12 14.20
CA GLU A 90 3.11 4.58 14.27
C GLU A 90 3.34 5.64 13.18
N VAL A 91 4.34 6.50 13.36
CA VAL A 91 4.75 7.49 12.35
C VAL A 91 6.10 7.07 11.82
N GLU A 92 6.14 6.77 10.52
CA GLU A 92 7.29 6.17 9.86
C GLU A 92 7.48 6.75 8.45
N GLU A 93 8.69 6.64 7.92
CA GLU A 93 8.96 6.94 6.51
C GLU A 93 8.31 5.88 5.60
N LEU A 94 8.12 6.22 4.32
CA LEU A 94 7.69 5.23 3.33
C LEU A 94 8.71 4.11 3.20
N LYS A 95 8.27 2.88 2.90
CA LYS A 95 9.20 1.76 2.63
C LYS A 95 9.89 1.87 1.27
N GLU A 96 9.21 2.43 0.28
CA GLU A 96 9.70 2.55 -1.09
C GLU A 96 9.47 3.99 -1.57
N ASN A 97 10.40 4.51 -2.38
CA ASN A 97 10.39 5.89 -2.89
C ASN A 97 10.25 6.96 -1.79
N ALA A 98 10.85 6.70 -0.62
CA ALA A 98 10.84 7.65 0.49
C ALA A 98 11.63 8.91 0.15
N VAL A 99 11.09 10.05 0.56
CA VAL A 99 11.85 11.30 0.68
C VAL A 99 12.34 11.38 2.12
N PRO A 100 13.67 11.42 2.37
CA PRO A 100 14.20 11.42 3.72
C PRO A 100 13.60 12.53 4.60
N GLY A 101 13.11 12.16 5.78
CA GLY A 101 12.44 13.09 6.70
C GLY A 101 10.92 13.20 6.53
N ASP A 102 10.38 12.85 5.35
CA ASP A 102 8.93 12.80 5.12
C ASP A 102 8.34 11.53 5.75
N ARG A 103 7.38 11.72 6.66
CA ARG A 103 6.80 10.64 7.44
C ARG A 103 5.29 10.64 7.32
N GLY A 104 4.73 9.45 7.41
CA GLY A 104 3.28 9.24 7.37
C GLY A 104 2.79 8.47 8.57
N LEU A 105 1.49 8.59 8.82
CA LEU A 105 0.79 7.76 9.79
C LEU A 105 0.55 6.36 9.23
N VAL A 106 1.00 5.33 9.96
CA VAL A 106 0.98 3.94 9.50
C VAL A 106 0.16 3.07 10.45
N LEU A 107 -0.74 2.26 9.87
CA LEU A 107 -1.47 1.20 10.58
C LEU A 107 -0.55 -0.01 10.78
N LYS A 108 -0.37 -0.46 12.01
CA LYS A 108 0.57 -1.53 12.35
C LYS A 108 -0.10 -2.84 12.76
N SER A 109 -1.35 -2.79 13.20
CA SER A 109 -2.07 -4.00 13.62
C SER A 109 -2.84 -4.61 12.44
N VAL A 110 -2.73 -5.92 12.26
CA VAL A 110 -3.55 -6.66 11.28
C VAL A 110 -4.91 -6.99 11.88
N ALA A 111 -5.98 -6.91 11.09
CA ALA A 111 -7.35 -7.31 11.47
C ALA A 111 -7.85 -6.64 12.78
N LYS A 112 -7.53 -5.34 12.95
CA LYS A 112 -8.03 -4.51 14.05
C LYS A 112 -8.67 -3.26 13.49
N TYR A 113 -9.71 -2.78 14.17
CA TYR A 113 -10.24 -1.45 13.90
C TYR A 113 -9.19 -0.41 14.27
N HIS A 114 -8.98 0.55 13.38
CA HIS A 114 -8.12 1.68 13.65
C HIS A 114 -8.96 2.94 13.52
N ALA A 115 -8.76 3.84 14.46
CA ALA A 115 -9.39 5.14 14.48
C ALA A 115 -8.45 6.11 15.19
N ILE A 116 -8.39 7.29 14.63
CA ILE A 116 -7.63 8.42 15.11
C ILE A 116 -8.43 9.64 14.67
N SER A 117 -8.46 10.65 15.53
CA SER A 117 -9.25 11.85 15.27
C SER A 117 -8.47 13.07 15.71
N ALA A 118 -8.77 14.20 15.07
CA ALA A 118 -8.23 15.48 15.42
C ALA A 118 -9.31 16.53 15.20
N MET A 119 -9.29 17.58 16.02
CA MET A 119 -10.19 18.70 15.82
C MET A 119 -9.72 19.55 14.64
N LEU A 120 -10.67 20.04 13.85
CA LEU A 120 -10.41 21.16 12.96
C LEU A 120 -10.10 22.42 13.80
N THR A 121 -9.34 23.35 13.25
CA THR A 121 -9.04 24.64 13.91
C THR A 121 -10.30 25.46 14.18
N LYS A 122 -11.33 25.28 13.35
CA LYS A 122 -12.69 25.82 13.51
C LYS A 122 -13.67 24.92 12.75
N ALA A 123 -14.95 24.98 13.12
CA ALA A 123 -15.99 24.28 12.39
C ALA A 123 -16.10 24.81 10.94
N PHE A 124 -16.22 23.90 9.97
CA PHE A 124 -16.54 24.26 8.60
C PHE A 124 -18.05 24.38 8.44
N VAL A 125 -18.52 25.50 7.92
CA VAL A 125 -19.94 25.75 7.64
C VAL A 125 -20.13 25.75 6.13
N PHE A 126 -21.03 24.90 5.64
CA PHE A 126 -21.38 24.85 4.22
C PHE A 126 -22.25 26.06 3.87
N ASP A 127 -21.62 27.13 3.41
CA ASP A 127 -22.26 28.36 2.96
C ASP A 127 -22.00 28.61 1.46
N ASN A 128 -21.35 29.72 1.12
CA ASN A 128 -20.99 30.11 -0.24
C ASN A 128 -19.58 29.65 -0.63
N LYS A 129 -18.80 29.04 0.28
CA LYS A 129 -17.46 28.54 0.00
C LYS A 129 -17.44 27.02 -0.22
N PRO A 130 -16.71 26.51 -1.23
CA PRO A 130 -16.55 25.08 -1.41
C PRO A 130 -15.65 24.48 -0.32
N LEU A 131 -15.97 23.24 0.07
CA LEU A 131 -15.08 22.43 0.90
C LEU A 131 -14.05 21.74 0.01
N ILE A 132 -12.78 21.78 0.41
CA ILE A 132 -11.69 21.04 -0.24
C ILE A 132 -11.09 20.09 0.79
N VAL A 133 -11.04 18.81 0.44
CA VAL A 133 -10.43 17.75 1.26
C VAL A 133 -9.45 17.00 0.39
N GLN A 134 -8.20 16.93 0.82
CA GLN A 134 -7.14 16.22 0.12
C GLN A 134 -6.25 15.54 1.14
N TYR A 135 -5.89 14.28 0.86
CA TYR A 135 -4.94 13.49 1.63
C TYR A 135 -4.38 12.39 0.73
N GLU A 136 -3.29 11.78 1.18
CA GLU A 136 -2.59 10.74 0.44
C GLU A 136 -2.67 9.42 1.23
N VAL A 137 -2.79 8.32 0.49
CA VAL A 137 -2.81 6.97 1.04
C VAL A 137 -1.89 6.10 0.21
N ASN A 138 -1.05 5.33 0.88
CA ASN A 138 -0.21 4.32 0.25
C ASN A 138 -0.35 2.96 0.95
N PHE A 139 -0.85 1.97 0.21
CA PHE A 139 -0.92 0.58 0.68
C PHE A 139 0.44 -0.12 0.50
N GLN A 140 1.40 0.23 1.35
CA GLN A 140 2.81 -0.18 1.22
C GLN A 140 3.07 -1.71 1.23
N LYS A 141 2.10 -2.55 1.59
CA LYS A 141 2.21 -4.02 1.58
C LYS A 141 1.09 -4.67 0.75
N GLY A 142 0.39 -3.87 -0.06
CA GLY A 142 -0.93 -4.22 -0.57
C GLY A 142 -2.01 -4.19 0.52
N ILE A 143 -3.24 -4.43 0.10
CA ILE A 143 -4.40 -4.57 0.98
C ILE A 143 -5.35 -5.61 0.39
N ASP A 144 -5.72 -6.58 1.23
CA ASP A 144 -6.69 -7.63 0.87
C ASP A 144 -8.10 -7.17 1.21
N CYS A 145 -8.31 -6.71 2.45
CA CYS A 145 -9.57 -6.13 2.90
C CYS A 145 -9.34 -5.08 4.00
N GLY A 146 -9.82 -3.86 3.76
CA GLY A 146 -9.79 -2.74 4.70
C GLY A 146 -10.04 -1.40 4.01
N GLY A 147 -10.39 -0.41 4.83
CA GLY A 147 -10.60 0.97 4.39
C GLY A 147 -9.45 1.88 4.79
N ALA A 148 -9.17 2.87 3.96
CA ALA A 148 -8.27 3.97 4.28
C ALA A 148 -8.95 5.32 3.99
N TYR A 149 -10.25 5.38 4.26
CA TYR A 149 -11.06 6.58 4.15
C TYR A 149 -10.98 7.43 5.42
N ILE A 150 -11.31 8.72 5.26
CA ILE A 150 -11.50 9.66 6.36
C ILE A 150 -12.98 10.01 6.52
N LYS A 151 -13.36 10.43 7.72
CA LYS A 151 -14.70 10.93 8.01
C LYS A 151 -14.62 12.34 8.57
N LEU A 152 -15.42 13.25 8.03
CA LEU A 152 -15.64 14.58 8.60
C LEU A 152 -16.84 14.50 9.55
N LEU A 153 -16.56 14.56 10.85
CA LEU A 153 -17.57 14.42 11.89
C LEU A 153 -18.52 15.62 11.89
N SER A 154 -19.80 15.36 12.13
CA SER A 154 -20.81 16.41 12.20
C SER A 154 -20.62 17.23 13.48
N SER A 155 -20.71 18.55 13.38
CA SER A 155 -20.62 19.43 14.54
C SER A 155 -21.80 19.17 15.50
N SER A 156 -21.50 19.03 16.79
CA SER A 156 -22.49 18.94 17.87
C SER A 156 -21.86 19.46 19.16
N ASP A 157 -22.68 19.91 20.10
CA ASP A 157 -22.19 20.44 21.39
C ASP A 157 -21.44 19.37 22.22
N ASP A 158 -21.78 18.10 22.00
CA ASP A 158 -21.17 16.94 22.67
C ASP A 158 -20.08 16.26 21.83
N LEU A 159 -19.62 16.90 20.74
CA LEU A 159 -18.60 16.31 19.87
C LEU A 159 -17.31 16.12 20.66
N ASN A 160 -16.99 14.86 20.89
CA ASN A 160 -15.73 14.46 21.49
C ASN A 160 -14.89 13.69 20.47
N LEU A 161 -13.59 13.67 20.70
CA LEU A 161 -12.65 12.96 19.84
C LEU A 161 -12.69 11.43 20.03
N TYR A 162 -13.50 10.90 20.96
CA TYR A 162 -13.74 9.47 21.09
C TYR A 162 -14.71 9.00 20.00
N PHE A 163 -14.15 8.80 18.83
CA PHE A 163 -14.85 8.32 17.65
C PHE A 163 -15.05 6.79 17.69
N PHE A 164 -16.23 6.36 17.26
CA PHE A 164 -16.60 4.96 17.02
C PHE A 164 -17.42 4.84 15.73
N ASP A 165 -17.71 3.60 15.32
CA ASP A 165 -18.37 3.26 14.06
C ASP A 165 -19.67 4.05 13.78
N LYS A 166 -20.47 4.31 14.83
CA LYS A 166 -21.77 5.01 14.75
C LYS A 166 -21.68 6.51 15.03
N THR A 167 -20.49 7.09 15.23
CA THR A 167 -20.37 8.53 15.43
C THR A 167 -20.89 9.27 14.18
N PRO A 168 -21.81 10.24 14.32
CA PRO A 168 -22.34 10.99 13.19
C PRO A 168 -21.26 11.70 12.39
N TYR A 169 -21.32 11.57 11.07
CA TYR A 169 -20.43 12.25 10.13
C TYR A 169 -21.24 12.89 9.00
N THR A 170 -20.70 13.96 8.44
CA THR A 170 -21.29 14.66 7.30
C THR A 170 -20.77 14.11 5.98
N ILE A 171 -19.47 13.80 5.90
CA ILE A 171 -18.80 13.28 4.69
C ILE A 171 -17.91 12.10 5.08
N MET A 172 -17.96 11.03 4.29
CA MET A 172 -16.97 9.94 4.30
C MET A 172 -16.29 9.93 2.94
N PHE A 173 -14.97 10.08 2.93
CA PHE A 173 -14.23 10.22 1.67
C PHE A 173 -12.99 9.35 1.66
N GLY A 174 -12.84 8.51 0.63
CA GLY A 174 -11.63 7.72 0.45
C GLY A 174 -11.79 6.30 -0.05
N PRO A 175 -10.66 5.60 -0.26
CA PRO A 175 -10.65 4.25 -0.78
C PRO A 175 -11.05 3.23 0.27
N ASP A 176 -11.79 2.22 -0.17
CA ASP A 176 -12.17 1.04 0.59
C ASP A 176 -12.12 -0.17 -0.32
N LYS A 177 -11.36 -1.18 0.09
CA LYS A 177 -11.18 -2.40 -0.70
C LYS A 177 -11.51 -3.61 0.16
N CYS A 178 -12.25 -4.56 -0.39
CA CYS A 178 -12.35 -5.90 0.20
C CYS A 178 -12.44 -6.98 -0.88
N GLY A 179 -11.37 -7.76 -1.02
CA GLY A 179 -11.23 -8.76 -2.09
C GLY A 179 -11.20 -8.08 -3.47
N GLU A 180 -12.17 -8.43 -4.31
CA GLU A 180 -12.36 -7.85 -5.65
C GLU A 180 -13.24 -6.60 -5.64
N ASP A 181 -13.81 -6.23 -4.49
CA ASP A 181 -14.60 -5.00 -4.36
C ASP A 181 -13.66 -3.82 -4.10
N TYR A 182 -13.66 -2.84 -5.01
CA TYR A 182 -12.89 -1.60 -4.92
C TYR A 182 -13.84 -0.41 -5.01
N LYS A 183 -13.91 0.37 -3.94
CA LYS A 183 -14.80 1.53 -3.83
C LYS A 183 -14.02 2.78 -3.46
N LEU A 184 -14.52 3.92 -3.95
CA LEU A 184 -14.16 5.24 -3.48
C LEU A 184 -15.42 5.87 -2.88
N HIS A 185 -15.44 6.06 -1.56
CA HIS A 185 -16.54 6.72 -0.86
C HIS A 185 -16.54 8.22 -1.16
N PHE A 186 -17.73 8.76 -1.44
CA PHE A 186 -18.05 10.19 -1.47
C PHE A 186 -19.53 10.41 -1.18
#